data_AF-A0A2M7XHW1-F1
#
_entry.id   AF-A0A2M7XHW1-F1
#
_cell.length_a   1.000
_cell.length_b   1.000
_cell.length_c   1.000
_cell.angle_alpha   90.00
_cell.angle_beta   90.00
_cell.angle_gamma   90.00
#
_symmetry.space_group_name_H-M   'P 1'
#
loop_
_entity.id
_entity.type
_entity.pdbx_description
1 polymer ?
#
loop_
_entity_poly.entity_id
_entity_poly.type
_entity_poly.pdbx_seq_one_letter_code
_entity_poly.pdbx_strand_id
1 'polypeptide(L)' 'MNTFKQSAIEILKKVKTPLHYTEITRLALESGMLETEGATPEATMNAQIVVDIKNKGEGSDFMRTA' A
#
# COMPACT_ATOMS: atom_id res chain seq x y z
N MET A 1 -11.64 8.58 -0.27
CA MET A 1 -10.40 8.11 -0.94
C MET A 1 -9.54 7.46 0.14
N ASN A 2 -9.14 6.20 -0.01
CA ASN A 2 -8.45 5.48 1.07
C ASN A 2 -6.99 5.95 1.19
N THR A 3 -6.59 6.49 2.35
CA THR A 3 -5.26 7.06 2.58
C THR A 3 -4.17 6.02 2.35
N PHE A 4 -4.34 4.82 2.92
CA PHE A 4 -3.44 3.66 2.72
C PHE A 4 -3.12 3.38 1.25
N LYS A 5 -4.15 3.36 0.39
CA LYS A 5 -3.98 3.06 -1.03
C LYS A 5 -3.17 4.14 -1.74
N GLN A 6 -3.48 5.41 -1.48
CA GLN A 6 -2.73 6.52 -2.05
C GLN A 6 -1.29 6.54 -1.57
N SER A 7 -1.06 6.39 -0.27
CA SER A 7 0.30 6.34 0.29
C SER A 7 1.08 5.18 -0.32
N ALA A 8 0.47 4.00 -0.50
CA ALA A 8 1.11 2.87 -1.16
C ALA A 8 1.53 3.16 -2.60
N ILE A 9 0.64 3.77 -3.39
CA ILE A 9 0.93 4.16 -4.77
C ILE A 9 2.08 5.17 -4.81
N GLU A 10 2.07 6.18 -3.94
CA GLU A 10 3.11 7.21 -3.92
C GLU A 10 4.46 6.66 -3.48
N ILE A 11 4.50 5.76 -2.49
CA ILE A 11 5.75 5.07 -2.08
C ILE A 11 6.29 4.20 -3.23
N LEU A 12 5.44 3.38 -3.86
CA LEU A 12 5.87 2.54 -4.99
C LEU A 12 6.35 3.38 -6.19
N LYS A 13 5.72 4.52 -6.47
CA LYS A 13 6.19 5.46 -7.50
C LYS A 13 7.52 6.12 -7.15
N LYS A 14 7.77 6.42 -5.88
CA LYS A 14 9.03 7.01 -5.39
C LYS A 14 10.18 6.01 -5.48
N VAL A 15 9.97 4.79 -4.98
CA VAL A 15 11.03 3.77 -4.92
C VAL A 15 11.24 3.09 -6.27
N LYS A 16 10.20 2.99 -7.11
CA LYS A 16 10.21 2.35 -8.44
C LYS A 16 10.67 0.88 -8.42
N THR A 17 10.55 0.22 -7.28
CA THR A 17 10.84 -1.20 -7.11
C THR A 17 9.67 -1.90 -6.43
N PRO A 18 9.51 -3.22 -6.63
CA PRO A 18 8.54 -4.00 -5.88
C PRO A 18 8.91 -4.00 -4.40
N LEU A 19 7.94 -3.70 -3.54
CA LEU A 19 8.09 -3.69 -2.10
C LEU A 19 7.03 -4.56 -1.45
N HIS A 20 7.41 -5.18 -0.34
CA HIS A 20 6.45 -5.88 0.51
C HIS A 20 5.53 -4.87 1.21
N TYR A 21 4.27 -5.23 1.45
CA TYR A 21 3.28 -4.30 2.02
C TYR A 21 3.69 -3.74 3.40
N THR A 22 4.48 -4.49 4.16
CA THR A 22 5.04 -4.04 5.45
C THR A 22 5.98 -2.86 5.24
N GLU A 23 6.89 -2.95 4.28
CA GLU A 23 7.82 -1.87 3.92
C GLU A 23 7.09 -0.66 3.36
N ILE A 24 6.08 -0.88 2.51
CA ILE A 24 5.23 0.21 2.00
C ILE A 24 4.55 0.96 3.16
N THR A 25 4.01 0.21 4.13
CA THR A 25 3.35 0.80 5.30
C THR A 25 4.34 1.59 6.15
N ARG A 26 5.52 1.01 6.41
CA ARG A 26 6.57 1.66 7.19
C ARG A 26 7.05 2.95 6.53
N LEU A 27 7.38 2.92 5.24
CA LEU A 27 7.80 4.10 4.49
C LEU A 27 6.70 5.17 4.43
N ALA A 28 5.43 4.76 4.34
CA ALA A 28 4.31 5.69 4.36
C ALA A 28 4.16 6.39 5.71
N LEU A 29 4.36 5.67 6.82
CA LEU A 29 4.39 6.24 8.18
C LEU A 29 5.60 7.15 8.38
N GLU A 30 6.79 6.72 7.99
CA GLU A 30 8.04 7.50 8.11
C GLU A 30 8.00 8.78 7.25
N SER A 31 7.34 8.73 6.10
CA SER A 31 7.15 9.91 5.23
C SER A 31 6.01 10.83 5.70
N GLY A 32 5.29 10.50 6.78
CA GLY A 32 4.11 11.23 7.24
C GLY A 32 2.93 11.21 6.26
N MET A 33 2.96 10.30 5.29
CA MET A 33 1.90 10.16 4.27
C MET A 33 0.75 9.29 4.77
N LEU A 34 0.98 8.53 5.83
CA LEU A 34 0.01 7.68 6.50
C LEU A 34 0.12 7.95 8.00
N GLU A 35 -1.02 8.08 8.64
CA GLU A 35 -1.15 8.09 10.09
C GLU A 35 -2.21 7.05 10.45
N THR A 36 -1.97 6.31 11.53
CA THR A 36 -2.86 5.24 11.94
C THR A 36 -2.99 5.20 13.46
N GLU A 37 -4.24 5.16 13.92
CA GLU A 37 -4.57 4.98 15.33
C GLU A 37 -4.72 3.49 15.70
N GLY A 38 -4.60 2.59 14.72
CA GLY A 38 -4.82 1.15 14.88
C GLY A 38 -3.56 0.38 15.24
N ALA A 39 -3.75 -0.79 15.86
CA ALA A 39 -2.63 -1.63 16.32
C ALA A 39 -1.82 -2.27 15.18
N THR A 40 -2.40 -2.46 13.98
CA THR A 40 -1.78 -3.22 12.87
C THR A 40 -2.02 -2.58 11.49
N PRO A 41 -1.41 -1.42 11.19
CA PRO A 41 -1.58 -0.73 9.90
C PRO A 41 -1.12 -1.56 8.70
N GLU A 42 -0.14 -2.45 8.88
CA GLU A 42 0.38 -3.33 7.83
C GLU A 42 -0.70 -4.32 7.34
N ALA A 43 -1.53 -4.82 8.26
CA ALA A 43 -2.64 -5.70 7.92
C ALA A 43 -3.71 -4.96 7.11
N THR A 44 -4.02 -3.71 7.50
CA THR A 44 -4.93 -2.84 6.74
C THR A 44 -4.38 -2.53 5.35
N MET A 45 -3.09 -2.22 5.24
CA MET A 45 -2.42 -1.97 3.96
C MET A 45 -2.53 -3.18 3.04
N ASN A 46 -2.20 -4.37 3.55
CA ASN A 46 -2.32 -5.62 2.81
C ASN A 46 -3.76 -5.85 2.35
N ALA A 47 -4.75 -5.70 3.24
CA ALA A 47 -6.16 -5.87 2.89
C ALA A 47 -6.59 -4.91 1.77
N GLN A 48 -6.16 -3.64 1.81
CA GLN A 48 -6.48 -2.66 0.77
C GLN A 48 -5.87 -3.02 -0.59
N ILE A 49 -4.61 -3.46 -0.60
CA ILE A 49 -3.92 -3.89 -1.83
C ILE A 49 -4.60 -5.14 -2.40
N VAL A 50 -4.83 -6.17 -1.56
CA VAL A 50 -5.43 -7.43 -1.99
C VAL A 50 -6.86 -7.23 -2.51
N VAL A 51 -7.68 -6.42 -1.82
CA VAL A 51 -9.03 -6.10 -2.27
C VAL A 51 -9.01 -5.32 -3.58
N ASP A 52 -8.06 -4.40 -3.77
CA ASP A 52 -7.93 -3.67 -5.04
C ASP A 52 -7.57 -4.60 -6.20
N ILE A 53 -6.56 -5.45 -6.02
CA ILE A 53 -6.14 -6.45 -7.01
C ILE A 53 -7.31 -7.39 -7.33
N LYS A 54 -8.04 -7.85 -6.31
CA LYS A 54 -9.18 -8.75 -6.50
C LYS A 54 -10.35 -8.09 -7.23
N ASN A 55 -10.65 -6.83 -6.91
CA ASN A 55 -11.80 -6.13 -7.48
C ASN A 55 -11.52 -5.58 -8.88
N LYS A 56 -10.28 -5.12 -9.14
CA LYS A 56 -9.92 -4.49 -10.42
C LYS A 56 -9.17 -5.42 -11.37
N GLY A 57 -8.58 -6.51 -10.89
CA GLY A 57 -7.82 -7.45 -11.71
C GLY A 57 -6.69 -6.74 -12.48
N GLU A 58 -6.71 -6.86 -13.80
CA GLU A 58 -5.76 -6.21 -14.71
C GLU A 58 -5.80 -4.68 -14.70
N GLY A 59 -6.90 -4.09 -14.23
CA GLY A 59 -7.03 -2.64 -14.02
C GLY A 59 -6.59 -2.16 -12.64
N SER A 60 -5.98 -3.02 -11.82
CA SER A 60 -5.50 -2.64 -10.49
C SER A 60 -4.28 -1.74 -10.59
N ASP A 61 -4.19 -0.77 -9.66
CA ASP A 61 -3.00 0.05 -9.47
C ASP A 61 -1.85 -0.75 -8.84
N PHE A 62 -2.10 -2.01 -8.43
CA PHE A 62 -1.13 -2.90 -7.80
C PHE A 62 -0.98 -4.19 -8.58
N MET A 63 0.22 -4.76 -8.57
CA MET A 63 0.52 -6.07 -9.14
C MET A 63 1.36 -6.87 -8.14
N ARG A 64 1.11 -8.17 -8.04
CA ARG A 64 1.97 -9.08 -7.29
C ARG A 64 3.16 -9.47 -8.17
N THR A 65 4.36 -9.28 -7.65
CA THR A 65 5.59 -9.74 -8.30
C THR A 65 6.06 -11.04 -7.63
N ALA A 66 6.75 -11.90 -8.39
CA ALA A 66 7.31 -13.16 -7.90
C ALA A 66 8.62 -12.95 -7.14
#